data_AF-A0A2T0T2N7-F1
#
_entry.id   AF-A0A2T0T2N7-F1
#
_cell.length_a   1.000
_cell.length_b   1.000
_cell.length_c   1.000
_cell.angle_alpha   90.00
_cell.angle_beta   90.00
_cell.angle_gamma   90.00
#
_symmetry.space_group_name_H-M   'P 1'
#
loop_
_entity.id
_entity.type
_entity.pdbx_description
1 polymer ?
#
loop_
_entity_poly.entity_id
_entity_poly.type
_entity_poly.pdbx_seq_one_letter_code
_entity_poly.pdbx_strand_id
1 'polypeptide(L)' 'MRTTLIKWLITVVMTLVIPISAVVYWGATNLRGKLCIALTGLLINVVLAFWYSWLDRRPKNVSDWLRH' A
#
# COMPACT_ATOMS: atom_id res chain seq x y z
N MET A 1 16.72 14.25 -5.52
CA MET A 1 16.57 13.45 -6.76
C MET A 1 16.26 11.97 -6.49
N ARG A 2 17.10 11.20 -5.77
CA ARG A 2 16.82 9.76 -5.51
C ARG A 2 15.49 9.49 -4.76
N THR A 3 15.19 10.26 -3.72
CA THR A 3 13.94 10.13 -2.94
C THR A 3 12.69 10.43 -3.77
N THR A 4 12.75 11.39 -4.69
CA THR A 4 11.66 11.73 -5.60
C THR A 4 11.33 10.57 -6.55
N LEU A 5 12.36 9.92 -7.08
CA LEU A 5 12.22 8.79 -8.01
C LEU A 5 11.65 7.56 -7.31
N ILE A 6 12.11 7.27 -6.09
CA ILE A 6 11.58 6.18 -5.24
C ILE A 6 10.12 6.43 -4.87
N LYS A 7 9.77 7.67 -4.49
CA LYS A 7 8.37 8.05 -4.18
C LYS A 7 7.45 7.84 -5.38
N TRP A 8 7.87 8.29 -6.55
CA TRP A 8 7.10 8.10 -7.79
C TRP A 8 6.89 6.61 -8.09
N LEU A 9 7.94 5.79 -7.89
CA LEU A 9 7.86 4.33 -8.06
C LEU A 9 6.89 3.69 -7.06
N ILE A 10 6.90 4.12 -5.80
CA ILE A 10 5.93 3.66 -4.79
C ILE A 10 4.50 4.04 -5.18
N THR A 11 4.27 5.27 -5.64
CA THR A 11 2.94 5.70 -6.11
C THR A 11 2.46 4.83 -7.27
N VAL A 12 3.31 4.55 -8.26
CA VAL A 12 2.96 3.66 -9.38
C VAL A 12 2.60 2.26 -8.88
N VAL A 13 3.38 1.69 -7.95
CA VAL A 13 3.07 0.38 -7.38
C VAL A 13 1.74 0.40 -6.62
N MET A 14 1.47 1.42 -5.79
CA MET A 14 0.19 1.57 -5.09
C MET A 14 -0.99 1.63 -6.07
N THR A 15 -0.85 2.40 -7.15
CA THR A 15 -1.89 2.49 -8.19
C THR A 15 -2.08 1.18 -8.93
N LEU A 16 -1.02 0.39 -9.17
CA LEU A 16 -1.11 -0.91 -9.85
C LEU A 16 -1.66 -2.03 -8.94
N VAL A 17 -1.47 -1.95 -7.63
CA VAL A 17 -2.02 -2.93 -6.69
C VAL A 17 -3.55 -2.94 -6.75
N ILE A 18 -4.20 -1.79 -6.93
CA ILE A 18 -5.66 -1.69 -7.00
C ILE A 18 -6.27 -2.53 -8.15
N PRO A 19 -5.92 -2.33 -9.44
CA PRO A 19 -6.46 -3.13 -10.54
C PRO A 19 -6.03 -4.59 -10.45
N ILE A 20 -4.82 -4.91 -9.99
CA ILE A 20 -4.38 -6.30 -9.80
C ILE A 20 -5.24 -6.99 -8.74
N SER A 21 -5.45 -6.36 -7.58
CA SER A 21 -6.32 -6.88 -6.54
C SER A 21 -7.77 -7.03 -7.03
N ALA A 22 -8.27 -6.10 -7.85
CA ALA A 22 -9.62 -6.18 -8.43
C ALA A 22 -9.77 -7.39 -9.40
N VAL A 23 -8.79 -7.62 -10.27
CA VAL A 23 -8.78 -8.77 -11.20
C VAL A 23 -8.75 -10.09 -10.43
N VAL A 24 -7.88 -10.19 -9.43
CA VAL A 24 -7.75 -11.40 -8.59
C VAL A 24 -9.01 -11.62 -7.74
N TYR A 25 -9.62 -10.54 -7.24
CA TYR A 25 -10.88 -10.59 -6.50
C TYR A 25 -12.04 -11.10 -7.37
N TRP A 26 -12.10 -10.69 -8.64
CA TRP A 26 -13.11 -11.17 -9.58
C TRP A 26 -13.00 -12.67 -9.87
N GLY A 27 -11.76 -13.17 -9.98
CA GLY A 27 -11.49 -14.60 -10.20
C GLY A 27 -11.71 -15.50 -8.98
N ALA A 28 -11.80 -14.93 -7.77
CA ALA A 28 -12.03 -15.71 -6.56
C ALA A 28 -13.50 -16.13 -6.43
N THR A 29 -13.76 -17.44 -6.38
CA THR A 29 -15.12 -18.00 -6.22
C THR A 29 -15.58 -18.05 -4.77
N ASN A 30 -14.65 -18.12 -3.81
CA ASN A 30 -14.94 -18.25 -2.39
C ASN A 30 -14.96 -16.90 -1.67
N LEU A 31 -15.96 -16.70 -0.81
CA LEU A 31 -16.10 -15.47 -0.01
C LEU A 31 -14.89 -15.22 0.90
N ARG A 32 -14.33 -16.29 1.49
CA ARG A 32 -13.08 -16.23 2.29
C ARG A 32 -11.88 -15.81 1.44
N GLY A 33 -11.78 -16.30 0.21
CA GLY A 33 -10.72 -15.92 -0.73
C GLY A 33 -10.81 -14.45 -1.11
N LYS A 34 -12.01 -13.97 -1.43
CA LYS A 34 -12.30 -12.55 -1.69
C LYS A 34 -11.89 -11.63 -0.54
N LEU A 35 -12.25 -11.99 0.69
CA LEU A 35 -11.86 -11.23 1.88
C LEU A 35 -10.34 -11.22 2.09
N CYS A 36 -9.66 -12.36 1.93
CA CYS A 36 -8.20 -12.41 2.00
C CYS A 36 -7.54 -11.51 0.95
N ILE A 37 -8.00 -11.55 -0.31
CA ILE A 37 -7.44 -10.72 -1.39
C ILE A 37 -7.62 -9.22 -1.08
N ALA A 38 -8.81 -8.83 -0.63
CA ALA A 38 -9.09 -7.45 -0.24
C ALA A 38 -8.19 -7.00 0.93
N LEU A 39 -8.06 -7.83 1.97
CA LEU A 39 -7.20 -7.55 3.13
C LEU A 39 -5.73 -7.47 2.74
N THR A 40 -5.23 -8.38 1.90
CA THR A 40 -3.84 -8.37 1.43
C THR A 40 -3.56 -7.15 0.57
N GLY A 41 -4.45 -6.79 -0.36
CA GLY A 41 -4.31 -5.57 -1.17
C GLY A 41 -4.31 -4.28 -0.32
N LEU A 42 -5.15 -4.25 0.71
CA LEU A 42 -5.16 -3.16 1.69
C LEU A 42 -3.85 -3.12 2.49
N LEU A 43 -3.38 -4.27 3.00
CA LEU A 43 -2.16 -4.37 3.79
C LEU A 43 -0.93 -3.91 3.00
N ILE A 44 -0.82 -4.32 1.72
CA ILE A 44 0.26 -3.89 0.83
C ILE A 44 0.24 -2.37 0.66
N ASN A 45 -0.94 -1.78 0.43
CA ASN A 45 -1.08 -0.33 0.31
C ASN A 45 -0.71 0.40 1.61
N VAL A 46 -1.12 -0.13 2.77
CA VAL A 46 -0.76 0.44 4.08
C VAL A 46 0.75 0.42 4.27
N VAL A 47 1.42 -0.71 4.00
CA VAL A 47 2.88 -0.83 4.11
C VAL A 47 3.59 0.15 3.16
N LEU A 48 3.12 0.29 1.92
CA LEU A 48 3.67 1.24 0.96
C LEU A 48 3.45 2.70 1.39
N ALA A 49 2.29 3.02 1.98
CA ALA A 49 2.01 4.34 2.54
C ALA A 49 2.95 4.65 3.70
N PHE A 50 3.18 3.68 4.60
CA PHE A 50 4.20 3.77 5.65
C PHE A 50 5.58 4.05 5.08
N TRP A 51 5.99 3.30 4.07
CA TRP A 51 7.28 3.50 3.41
C TRP A 51 7.39 4.87 2.74
N TYR A 52 6.33 5.32 2.06
CA TYR A 52 6.28 6.60 1.36
C TYR A 52 6.46 7.80 2.30
N SER A 53 5.76 7.80 3.42
CA SER A 53 5.89 8.87 4.42
C SER A 53 7.19 8.73 5.20
N TRP A 54 7.72 7.52 5.41
CA TRP A 54 9.05 7.34 6.01
C TRP A 54 10.18 7.94 5.16
N LEU A 55 10.01 7.93 3.82
CA LEU A 55 10.88 8.61 2.87
C LEU A 55 10.73 10.13 2.88
N ASP A 56 9.59 10.67 3.31
CA ASP A 56 9.33 12.11 3.38
C ASP A 56 9.83 12.72 4.70
N ARG A 57 9.49 12.07 5.81
CA ARG A 57 9.94 12.41 7.15
C ARG A 57 10.39 11.11 7.78
N ARG A 58 11.59 11.04 8.39
CA ARG A 58 11.93 9.92 9.28
C ARG A 58 11.29 10.20 10.63
N PRO A 59 10.07 9.72 10.93
CA PRO A 59 9.51 9.94 12.25
C PRO A 59 10.26 9.03 13.22
N LYS A 60 10.69 9.56 14.35
CA LYS A 60 11.41 8.77 15.35
C LYS A 60 10.48 7.79 16.08
N ASN A 61 9.17 8.04 16.10
CA ASN A 61 8.17 7.24 16.82
C ASN A 61 6.88 7.03 16.01
N VAL A 62 6.19 5.90 16.24
CA VAL A 62 4.87 5.59 15.64
C VAL A 62 3.78 6.54 16.15
N SER A 63 3.96 7.15 17.32
CA SER A 63 3.05 8.17 17.87
C SER A 63 3.07 9.49 17.09
N ASP A 64 4.19 9.84 16.43
CA ASP A 64 4.24 11.00 15.51
C ASP A 64 3.43 10.75 14.23
N TRP A 65 3.25 9.48 13.86
CA TRP A 65 2.50 9.05 12.69
C TRP A 65 0.98 9.17 12.85
N LEU A 66 0.46 9.02 14.06
CA LEU A 66 -0.97 9.02 14.38
C LEU A 66 -1.50 10.39 14.83
N ARG A 67 -0.62 11.38 15.01
CA ARG A 67 -0.97 12.75 15.42
C ARG A 67 -1.27 13.70 14.25
N HIS A 68 -1.31 13.18 13.02
CA HIS A 68 -1.76 13.87 11.81
C HIS A 68 -2.82 13.01 11.13
#